data_AF-A0A367KR34-F1
#
_entry.id   AF-A0A367KR34-F1
#
_cell.length_a   1.000
_cell.length_b   1.000
_cell.length_c   1.000
_cell.angle_alpha   90.00
_cell.angle_beta   90.00
_cell.angle_gamma   90.00
#
_symmetry.space_group_name_H-M   'P 1'
#
loop_
_entity.id
_entity.type
_entity.pdbx_description
1 polymer ?
#
loop_
_entity_poly.entity_id
_entity_poly.type
_entity_poly.pdbx_seq_one_letter_code
_entity_poly.pdbx_strand_id
1 'polypeptide(L)'
;MNSSNTDTLNFDSLDDWLESDLRQSGIILPQDNNKPTFSPVMPPTPAQMMLASPPISECTPRMDPLLDLSTPLLKYEPLSPVETPKAELQDISNSAVDLQPFIKALTLLGSLQQNNTSNHNTISNKRPRNDSIDEQQDLIALKRQRNTDAARRSRQRKAMKMDALEKRVMDLEAENERLRLRAAVAESERANVEAKEKRSRVKILELERQLADTHKALLKYNTKDITLLPATPTISTSAI
;
A
#
# COMPACT_ATOMS: atom_id res chain seq x y z
N MET A 1 -20.43 -48.60 45.31
CA MET A 1 -21.04 -48.15 44.05
C MET A 1 -21.05 -46.64 44.06
N ASN A 2 -20.23 -46.01 43.21
CA ASN A 2 -20.36 -44.62 42.73
C ASN A 2 -19.22 -44.42 41.71
N SER A 3 -19.51 -44.74 40.45
CA SER A 3 -18.61 -44.47 39.33
C SER A 3 -19.02 -43.15 38.70
N SER A 4 -18.24 -42.10 38.96
CA SER A 4 -18.34 -40.82 38.28
C SER A 4 -17.55 -40.89 36.96
N ASN A 5 -18.26 -41.00 35.85
CA ASN A 5 -17.72 -40.78 34.50
C ASN A 5 -17.42 -39.28 34.34
N THR A 6 -16.14 -38.93 34.38
CA THR A 6 -15.65 -37.63 33.91
C THR A 6 -15.28 -37.77 32.45
N ASP A 7 -16.20 -37.41 31.55
CA ASP A 7 -15.88 -37.20 30.15
C ASP A 7 -14.96 -35.97 30.05
N THR A 8 -13.67 -36.23 30.06
CA THR A 8 -12.64 -35.25 29.69
C THR A 8 -12.82 -34.94 28.21
N LEU A 9 -13.57 -33.88 27.92
CA LEU A 9 -13.66 -33.27 26.60
C LEU A 9 -12.24 -32.89 26.14
N ASN A 10 -11.73 -33.64 25.18
CA ASN A 10 -10.42 -33.44 24.58
C ASN A 10 -10.49 -32.19 23.68
N PHE A 11 -10.07 -31.04 24.20
CA PHE A 11 -10.00 -29.76 23.47
C PHE A 11 -8.80 -29.67 22.52
N ASP A 12 -7.90 -30.68 22.49
CA ASP A 12 -6.73 -30.71 21.61
C ASP A 12 -7.05 -31.14 20.17
N SER A 13 -8.29 -31.53 19.87
CA SER A 13 -8.74 -31.63 18.48
C SER A 13 -9.21 -30.25 18.00
N LEU A 14 -8.26 -29.32 17.87
CA LEU A 14 -8.47 -28.10 17.09
C LEU A 14 -9.01 -28.53 15.70
N ASP A 15 -10.08 -27.88 15.23
CA ASP A 15 -10.74 -28.19 13.95
C ASP A 15 -9.64 -28.28 12.85
N ASP A 16 -9.32 -29.47 12.34
CA ASP A 16 -8.25 -29.70 11.33
C ASP A 16 -8.37 -28.74 10.12
N TRP A 17 -9.59 -28.27 9.89
CA TRP A 17 -9.94 -27.30 8.87
C TRP A 17 -9.49 -25.87 9.21
N LEU A 18 -9.61 -25.45 10.47
CA LEU A 18 -9.10 -24.17 10.98
C LEU A 18 -7.56 -24.14 10.96
N GLU A 19 -6.92 -25.25 11.33
CA GLU A 19 -5.47 -25.34 11.29
C GLU A 19 -4.93 -25.26 9.86
N SER A 20 -5.62 -25.87 8.90
CA SER A 20 -5.29 -25.76 7.47
C SER A 20 -5.39 -24.31 6.95
N ASP A 21 -6.43 -23.56 7.33
CA ASP A 21 -6.66 -22.18 6.87
C ASP A 21 -5.66 -21.19 7.51
N LEU A 22 -5.30 -21.41 8.78
CA LEU A 22 -4.26 -20.65 9.49
C LEU A 22 -2.85 -20.92 8.94
N ARG A 23 -2.56 -22.15 8.51
CA ARG A 23 -1.33 -22.50 7.79
C ARG A 23 -1.27 -21.86 6.41
N GLN A 24 -2.38 -21.87 5.68
CA GLN A 24 -2.45 -21.30 4.33
C GLN A 24 -2.34 -19.76 4.33
N SER A 25 -2.77 -19.12 5.41
CA SER A 25 -2.61 -17.68 5.63
C SER A 25 -1.24 -17.26 6.17
N GLY A 26 -0.34 -18.22 6.46
CA GLY A 26 1.04 -17.96 6.93
C GLY A 26 1.13 -17.43 8.36
N ILE A 27 0.05 -17.52 9.14
CA ILE A 27 -0.02 -17.03 10.52
C ILE A 27 0.64 -18.03 11.48
N ILE A 28 0.55 -19.32 11.20
CA ILE A 28 1.20 -20.39 11.97
C ILE A 28 2.40 -20.90 11.18
N LEU A 29 3.61 -20.67 11.68
CA LEU A 29 4.82 -21.30 11.14
C LEU A 29 4.81 -22.81 11.48
N PRO A 30 5.31 -23.69 10.59
CA PRO A 30 5.44 -25.10 10.89
C PRO A 30 6.27 -25.29 12.16
N GLN A 31 5.66 -25.86 13.20
CA GLN A 31 6.39 -26.30 14.38
C GLN A 31 7.06 -27.64 14.04
N ASP A 32 8.26 -27.57 13.47
CA ASP A 32 9.07 -28.74 13.17
C ASP A 32 9.57 -29.39 14.47
N ASN A 33 8.79 -30.31 15.03
CA ASN A 33 9.18 -31.13 16.20
C ASN A 33 10.19 -32.25 15.86
N ASN A 34 10.99 -32.10 14.79
CA ASN A 34 12.03 -33.04 14.42
C ASN A 34 13.43 -32.43 14.61
N LYS A 35 14.00 -32.68 15.79
CA LYS A 35 15.41 -32.93 16.13
C LYS A 35 16.49 -32.21 15.27
N PRO A 36 17.29 -31.28 15.84
CA PRO A 36 18.36 -30.62 15.10
C PRO A 36 19.62 -31.50 15.04
N THR A 37 20.04 -31.88 13.84
CA THR A 37 21.44 -32.21 13.55
C THR A 37 22.13 -30.92 13.13
N PHE A 38 22.94 -30.36 14.03
CA PHE A 38 23.80 -29.21 13.75
C PHE A 38 24.82 -29.56 12.66
N SER A 39 24.67 -28.97 11.48
CA SER A 39 25.80 -28.71 10.58
C SER A 39 26.02 -27.19 10.51
N PRO A 40 27.25 -26.69 10.74
CA PRO A 40 27.54 -25.27 10.76
C PRO A 40 27.59 -24.74 9.32
N VAL A 41 26.53 -24.02 8.91
CA VAL A 41 26.56 -23.21 7.70
C VAL A 41 27.12 -21.84 8.08
N MET A 42 28.29 -21.51 7.55
CA MET A 42 28.93 -20.20 7.71
C MET A 42 28.03 -19.09 7.14
N PRO A 43 27.99 -17.91 7.79
CA PRO A 43 27.30 -16.75 7.24
C PRO A 43 28.03 -16.22 5.99
N PRO A 44 27.30 -15.82 4.94
CA PRO A 44 27.90 -15.24 3.74
C PRO A 44 28.56 -13.89 4.08
N THR A 45 29.81 -13.76 3.63
CA THR A 45 30.65 -12.57 3.74
C THR A 45 29.96 -11.34 3.09
N PRO A 46 30.04 -10.12 3.68
CA PRO A 46 29.38 -8.92 3.18
C PRO A 46 29.68 -8.54 1.72
N ALA A 47 30.78 -9.05 1.16
CA ALA A 47 31.17 -8.80 -0.23
C ALA A 47 30.25 -9.48 -1.28
N GLN A 48 29.49 -10.53 -0.91
CA GLN A 48 28.62 -11.22 -1.87
C GLN A 48 27.22 -10.60 -2.04
N MET A 49 26.80 -9.71 -1.14
CA MET A 49 25.48 -9.06 -1.23
C MET A 49 25.41 -7.92 -2.26
N MET A 50 26.54 -7.43 -2.78
CA MET A 50 26.59 -6.25 -3.66
C MET A 50 26.48 -6.56 -5.17
N LEU A 51 26.43 -7.84 -5.58
CA LEU A 51 26.47 -8.22 -7.00
C LEU A 51 25.20 -8.93 -7.51
N ALA A 52 24.22 -9.19 -6.66
CA ALA A 52 22.95 -9.81 -7.05
C ALA A 52 21.86 -8.75 -7.23
N SER A 53 22.02 -7.88 -8.24
CA SER A 53 20.92 -7.06 -8.74
C SER A 53 20.10 -7.91 -9.71
N PRO A 54 18.81 -8.20 -9.43
CA PRO A 54 17.92 -8.81 -10.41
C PRO A 54 17.78 -7.89 -11.63
N PRO A 55 17.58 -8.44 -12.85
CA PRO A 55 17.31 -7.63 -14.03
C PRO A 55 16.05 -6.80 -13.78
N ILE A 56 16.23 -5.48 -13.75
CA ILE A 56 15.15 -4.50 -13.77
C ILE A 56 14.27 -4.76 -14.99
N SER A 57 13.12 -5.40 -14.79
CA SER A 57 12.05 -5.38 -15.78
C SER A 57 11.61 -3.93 -15.96
N GLU A 58 11.91 -3.40 -17.14
CA GLU A 58 11.41 -2.12 -17.65
C GLU A 58 9.88 -2.17 -17.76
N CYS A 59 9.21 -1.84 -16.66
CA CYS A 59 7.80 -1.45 -16.64
C CYS A 59 7.66 -0.12 -15.89
N THR A 60 8.49 0.85 -16.27
CA THR A 60 8.18 2.26 -16.00
C THR A 60 7.26 2.76 -17.11
N PRO A 61 5.99 3.09 -16.82
CA PRO A 61 5.20 3.85 -17.77
C PRO A 61 5.88 5.21 -17.95
N ARG A 62 6.27 5.50 -19.19
CA ARG A 62 6.77 6.79 -19.63
C ARG A 62 5.65 7.82 -19.38
N MET A 63 5.78 8.57 -18.29
CA MET A 63 4.91 9.73 -18.04
C MET A 63 5.45 10.88 -18.90
N ASP A 64 4.81 11.10 -20.03
CA ASP A 64 5.03 12.30 -20.82
C ASP A 64 4.67 13.55 -19.98
N PRO A 65 5.48 14.62 -20.02
CA PRO A 65 5.14 15.86 -19.33
C PRO A 65 4.07 16.58 -20.15
N LEU A 66 2.80 16.33 -19.83
CA LEU A 66 1.68 17.16 -20.27
C LEU A 66 1.77 18.52 -19.57
N LEU A 67 2.50 19.43 -20.21
CA LEU A 67 2.35 20.85 -20.04
C LEU A 67 0.98 21.29 -20.59
N ASP A 68 0.35 22.23 -19.87
CA ASP A 68 -0.82 23.02 -20.27
C ASP A 68 -2.15 22.30 -20.53
N LEU A 69 -2.79 21.83 -19.46
CA LEU A 69 -4.25 21.87 -19.39
C LEU A 69 -4.69 22.83 -18.28
N SER A 70 -5.00 24.06 -18.70
CA SER A 70 -5.71 25.08 -17.94
C SER A 70 -6.98 24.47 -17.34
N THR A 71 -6.91 24.10 -16.07
CA THR A 71 -8.07 23.59 -15.33
C THR A 71 -8.88 24.80 -14.90
N PRO A 72 -10.15 24.94 -15.31
CA PRO A 72 -10.96 26.05 -14.87
C PRO A 72 -11.12 25.98 -13.35
N LEU A 73 -10.76 27.09 -12.70
CA LEU A 73 -10.92 27.34 -11.27
C LEU A 73 -12.39 27.13 -10.88
N LEU A 74 -12.73 25.93 -10.44
CA LEU A 74 -14.03 25.64 -9.84
C LEU A 74 -14.06 26.35 -8.48
N LYS A 75 -14.72 27.50 -8.48
CA LYS A 75 -15.07 28.28 -7.31
C LYS A 75 -15.99 27.42 -6.44
N TYR A 76 -15.43 26.81 -5.41
CA TYR A 76 -16.20 26.04 -4.44
C TYR A 76 -17.01 27.01 -3.59
N GLU A 77 -18.31 27.09 -3.87
CA GLU A 77 -19.25 27.76 -2.99
C GLU A 77 -19.68 26.74 -1.91
N PRO A 78 -19.37 26.99 -0.62
CA PRO A 78 -19.78 26.10 0.45
C PRO A 78 -21.31 26.14 0.56
N LEU A 79 -21.94 25.02 0.21
CA LEU A 79 -23.38 24.82 0.36
C LEU A 79 -23.74 24.99 1.84
N SER A 80 -24.58 25.99 2.11
CA SER A 80 -25.22 26.17 3.41
C SER A 80 -26.04 24.93 3.79
N PRO A 81 -26.26 24.69 5.10
CA PRO A 81 -26.96 23.52 5.59
C PRO A 81 -28.40 23.49 5.04
N VAL A 82 -28.65 22.63 4.07
CA VAL A 82 -30.00 22.38 3.54
C VAL A 82 -30.84 21.76 4.65
N GLU A 83 -31.97 22.40 4.95
CA GLU A 83 -33.01 21.90 5.83
C GLU A 83 -33.52 20.55 5.31
N THR A 84 -33.53 19.56 6.20
CA THR A 84 -34.06 18.22 5.93
C THR A 84 -35.53 18.30 5.51
N PRO A 85 -35.90 17.84 4.30
CA PRO A 85 -37.30 17.71 3.94
C PRO A 85 -37.93 16.56 4.74
N LYS A 86 -39.04 16.89 5.39
CA LYS A 86 -39.95 15.99 6.09
C LYS A 86 -40.43 14.91 5.12
N ALA A 87 -40.14 13.65 5.43
CA ALA A 87 -40.54 12.50 4.64
C ALA A 87 -42.08 12.39 4.60
N GLU A 88 -42.68 12.76 3.48
CA GLU A 88 -44.04 12.42 3.10
C GLU A 88 -43.95 11.21 2.16
N LEU A 89 -44.64 10.12 2.51
CA LEU A 89 -44.70 8.88 1.74
C LEU A 89 -45.44 9.16 0.43
N GLN A 90 -44.71 9.34 -0.66
CA GLN A 90 -45.25 9.26 -2.01
C GLN A 90 -45.17 7.82 -2.52
N ASP A 91 -46.33 7.28 -2.85
CA ASP A 91 -46.51 6.02 -3.56
C ASP A 91 -45.85 6.09 -4.94
N ILE A 92 -44.71 5.42 -5.09
CA ILE A 92 -44.01 5.25 -6.37
C ILE A 92 -44.63 4.06 -7.10
N SER A 93 -45.81 4.25 -7.68
CA SER A 93 -46.26 3.44 -8.80
C SER A 93 -45.75 4.10 -10.10
N ASN A 94 -45.13 3.31 -10.98
CA ASN A 94 -44.84 3.62 -12.41
C ASN A 94 -43.42 4.04 -12.80
N SER A 95 -42.40 3.33 -12.33
CA SER A 95 -41.25 3.03 -13.21
C SER A 95 -41.01 1.53 -13.22
N ALA A 96 -41.62 0.85 -14.20
CA ALA A 96 -41.33 -0.55 -14.49
C ALA A 96 -39.88 -0.65 -14.98
N VAL A 97 -38.94 -0.78 -14.04
CA VAL A 97 -37.58 -1.20 -14.34
C VAL A 97 -37.71 -2.62 -14.89
N ASP A 98 -37.41 -2.79 -16.16
CA ASP A 98 -37.46 -4.10 -16.82
C ASP A 98 -36.38 -5.00 -16.21
N LEU A 99 -36.77 -5.77 -15.19
CA LEU A 99 -35.95 -6.74 -14.49
C LEU A 99 -35.81 -8.05 -15.26
N GLN A 100 -36.48 -8.21 -16.42
CA GLN A 100 -36.41 -9.43 -17.23
C GLN A 100 -34.98 -9.81 -17.67
N PRO A 101 -34.09 -8.89 -18.03
CA PRO A 101 -32.70 -9.22 -18.36
C PRO A 101 -31.96 -9.82 -17.16
N PHE A 102 -32.20 -9.28 -15.96
CA PHE A 102 -31.56 -9.73 -14.72
C PHE A 102 -32.08 -11.11 -14.29
N ILE A 103 -33.40 -11.33 -14.37
CA ILE A 103 -34.02 -12.63 -14.06
C ILE A 103 -33.54 -13.72 -15.04
N LYS A 104 -33.41 -13.40 -16.33
CA LYS A 104 -32.85 -14.32 -17.34
C LYS A 104 -31.38 -14.64 -17.08
N ALA A 105 -30.57 -13.65 -16.70
CA ALA A 105 -29.16 -13.86 -16.35
C ALA A 105 -29.00 -14.78 -15.13
N LEU A 106 -29.81 -14.59 -14.08
CA LEU A 106 -29.81 -15.46 -12.90
C LEU A 106 -30.24 -16.90 -13.23
N THR A 107 -31.22 -17.06 -14.12
CA THR A 107 -31.70 -18.38 -14.55
C THR A 107 -30.63 -19.12 -15.37
N LEU A 108 -29.93 -18.41 -16.26
CA LEU A 108 -28.82 -18.97 -17.05
C LEU A 108 -27.63 -19.36 -16.15
N LEU A 109 -27.30 -18.53 -15.17
CA LEU A 109 -26.20 -18.80 -14.23
C LEU A 109 -26.50 -20.00 -13.32
N GLY A 110 -27.75 -20.15 -12.87
CA GLY A 110 -28.20 -21.32 -12.13
C GLY A 110 -28.13 -22.62 -12.94
N SER A 111 -28.36 -22.55 -14.27
CA SER A 111 -28.24 -23.71 -15.16
C SER A 111 -26.79 -24.13 -15.44
N LEU A 112 -25.86 -23.18 -15.45
CA LEU A 112 -24.44 -23.46 -15.70
C LEU A 112 -23.75 -24.12 -14.50
N GLN A 113 -24.28 -23.91 -13.29
CA GLN A 113 -23.69 -24.43 -12.06
C GLN A 113 -24.07 -25.90 -11.75
N GLN A 114 -24.96 -26.51 -12.55
CA GLN A 114 -25.36 -27.92 -12.39
C GLN A 114 -24.47 -28.94 -13.12
N ASN A 115 -23.49 -28.52 -13.93
CA ASN A 115 -22.75 -29.43 -14.81
C ASN A 115 -21.34 -29.85 -14.33
N ASN A 116 -20.87 -29.49 -13.13
CA ASN A 116 -19.49 -29.80 -12.70
C ASN A 116 -19.31 -30.37 -11.29
N THR A 117 -20.32 -31.07 -10.76
CA THR A 117 -20.14 -31.95 -9.59
C THR A 117 -20.68 -33.35 -9.87
N SER A 118 -20.24 -33.97 -10.97
CA SER A 118 -20.32 -35.41 -11.19
C SER A 118 -19.12 -36.08 -10.53
N ASN A 119 -19.17 -36.21 -9.20
CA ASN A 119 -18.44 -37.22 -8.42
C ASN A 119 -18.88 -37.18 -6.95
N HIS A 120 -20.14 -37.53 -6.70
CA HIS A 120 -20.50 -38.15 -5.44
C HIS A 120 -21.63 -39.13 -5.70
N ASN A 121 -21.40 -40.39 -5.35
CA ASN A 121 -22.34 -41.50 -5.38
C ASN A 121 -23.79 -41.07 -5.17
N THR A 122 -24.54 -40.92 -6.27
CA THR A 122 -25.99 -40.96 -6.22
C THR A 122 -26.36 -42.42 -6.03
N ILE A 123 -26.39 -42.85 -4.77
CA ILE A 123 -27.12 -44.05 -4.38
C ILE A 123 -28.55 -43.82 -4.90
N SER A 124 -28.85 -44.55 -5.96
CA SER A 124 -30.14 -44.62 -6.61
C SER A 124 -31.25 -44.69 -5.57
N ASN A 125 -32.18 -43.74 -5.64
CA ASN A 125 -33.43 -43.73 -4.90
C ASN A 125 -34.31 -44.92 -5.30
N LYS A 126 -34.00 -46.11 -4.79
CA LYS A 126 -35.03 -47.12 -4.54
C LYS A 126 -35.69 -46.70 -3.24
N ARG A 127 -36.87 -46.07 -3.29
CA ARG A 127 -37.68 -45.74 -2.11
C ARG A 127 -37.77 -46.98 -1.20
N PRO A 128 -37.15 -47.00 0.01
CA PRO A 128 -37.60 -47.89 1.05
C PRO A 128 -38.88 -47.27 1.60
N ARG A 129 -40.00 -47.89 1.23
CA ARG A 129 -41.32 -47.52 1.72
C ARG A 129 -41.48 -48.14 3.12
N ASN A 130 -40.87 -47.52 4.14
CA ASN A 130 -41.16 -47.64 5.59
C ASN A 130 -39.97 -47.25 6.50
N ASP A 131 -39.27 -46.15 6.23
CA ASP A 131 -38.44 -45.53 7.28
C ASP A 131 -39.37 -44.68 8.15
N SER A 132 -39.30 -44.85 9.47
CA SER A 132 -40.24 -44.25 10.41
C SER A 132 -40.23 -42.72 10.29
N ILE A 133 -41.40 -42.08 10.46
CA ILE A 133 -41.55 -40.61 10.41
C ILE A 133 -40.55 -39.90 11.34
N ASP A 134 -40.12 -40.57 12.41
CA ASP A 134 -39.17 -40.06 13.41
C ASP A 134 -37.76 -39.90 12.84
N GLU A 135 -37.24 -40.84 12.05
CA GLU A 135 -35.89 -40.73 11.45
C GLU A 135 -35.78 -39.55 10.47
N GLN A 136 -36.87 -39.27 9.75
CA GLN A 136 -36.91 -38.14 8.82
C GLN A 136 -36.97 -36.79 9.55
N GLN A 137 -37.60 -36.73 10.73
CA GLN A 137 -37.59 -35.53 11.59
C GLN A 137 -36.20 -35.28 12.18
N ASP A 138 -35.52 -36.33 12.64
CA ASP A 138 -34.15 -36.24 13.18
C ASP A 138 -33.16 -35.73 12.12
N LEU A 139 -33.26 -36.22 10.88
CA LEU A 139 -32.44 -35.72 9.76
C LEU A 139 -32.71 -34.24 9.46
N ILE A 140 -33.95 -33.78 9.58
CA ILE A 140 -34.30 -32.35 9.40
C ILE A 140 -33.72 -31.52 10.54
N ALA A 141 -33.82 -31.99 11.79
CA ALA A 141 -33.26 -31.33 12.96
C ALA A 141 -31.73 -31.18 12.81
N LEU A 142 -31.03 -32.25 12.40
CA LEU A 142 -29.59 -32.21 12.14
C LEU A 142 -29.20 -31.20 11.06
N LYS A 143 -29.97 -31.12 9.96
CA LYS A 143 -29.73 -30.13 8.89
C LYS A 143 -29.91 -28.70 9.38
N ARG A 144 -30.93 -28.44 10.19
CA ARG A 144 -31.16 -27.11 10.80
C ARG A 144 -30.05 -26.72 11.75
N GLN A 145 -29.57 -27.66 12.56
CA GLN A 145 -28.41 -27.45 13.44
C GLN A 145 -27.17 -27.10 12.62
N ARG A 146 -26.82 -27.90 11.61
CA ARG A 146 -25.68 -27.63 10.72
C ARG A 146 -25.77 -26.29 10.00
N ASN A 147 -26.96 -25.91 9.52
CA ASN A 147 -27.16 -24.60 8.89
C ASN A 147 -27.00 -23.44 9.88
N THR A 148 -27.51 -23.61 11.10
CA THR A 148 -27.34 -22.62 12.19
C THR A 148 -25.87 -22.41 12.52
N ASP A 149 -25.11 -23.50 12.63
CA ASP A 149 -23.67 -23.43 12.86
C ASP A 149 -22.92 -22.81 11.67
N ALA A 150 -23.30 -23.16 10.44
CA ALA A 150 -22.74 -22.53 9.24
C ALA A 150 -23.01 -21.03 9.19
N ALA A 151 -24.22 -20.58 9.54
CA ALA A 151 -24.58 -19.16 9.60
C ALA A 151 -23.79 -18.43 10.70
N ARG A 152 -23.62 -19.05 11.88
CA ARG A 152 -22.79 -18.51 12.97
C ARG A 152 -21.33 -18.35 12.52
N ARG A 153 -20.74 -19.40 11.94
CA ARG A 153 -19.37 -19.37 11.40
C ARG A 153 -19.22 -18.31 10.30
N SER A 154 -20.21 -18.16 9.43
CA SER A 154 -20.22 -17.12 8.39
C SER A 154 -20.19 -15.71 8.98
N ARG A 155 -21.04 -15.44 9.99
CA ARG A 155 -21.04 -14.16 10.71
C ARG A 155 -19.72 -13.90 11.42
N GLN A 156 -19.15 -14.91 12.09
CA GLN A 156 -17.87 -14.80 12.78
C GLN A 156 -16.74 -14.45 11.81
N ARG A 157 -16.63 -15.13 10.66
CA ARG A 157 -15.64 -14.80 9.62
C ARG A 157 -15.81 -13.39 9.09
N LYS A 158 -17.06 -12.93 8.91
CA LYS A 158 -17.33 -11.55 8.49
C LYS A 158 -16.86 -10.55 9.53
N ALA A 159 -17.12 -10.79 10.82
CA ALA A 159 -16.66 -9.92 11.91
C ALA A 159 -15.12 -9.85 11.93
N MET A 160 -14.44 -11.01 11.92
CA MET A 160 -12.97 -11.06 11.88
C MET A 160 -12.37 -10.32 10.67
N LYS A 161 -13.02 -10.42 9.49
CA LYS A 161 -12.58 -9.69 8.30
C LYS A 161 -12.76 -8.18 8.46
N MET A 162 -13.85 -7.73 9.07
CA MET A 162 -14.07 -6.32 9.36
C MET A 162 -13.02 -5.79 10.34
N ASP A 163 -12.77 -6.50 11.44
CA ASP A 163 -11.76 -6.13 12.44
C ASP A 163 -10.35 -6.04 11.80
N ALA A 164 -10.00 -6.99 10.93
CA ALA A 164 -8.73 -6.98 10.21
C ALA A 164 -8.60 -5.79 9.25
N LEU A 165 -9.69 -5.41 8.58
CA LEU A 165 -9.72 -4.24 7.70
C LEU A 165 -9.60 -2.94 8.50
N GLU A 166 -10.31 -2.81 9.62
CA GLU A 166 -10.22 -1.66 10.52
C GLU A 166 -8.79 -1.47 11.05
N LYS A 167 -8.17 -2.56 11.51
CA LYS A 167 -6.77 -2.55 11.92
C LYS A 167 -5.85 -2.11 10.77
N ARG A 168 -6.08 -2.62 9.56
CA ARG A 168 -5.26 -2.27 8.40
C ARG A 168 -5.41 -0.79 8.04
N VAL A 169 -6.60 -0.22 8.16
CA VAL A 169 -6.83 1.20 7.95
C VAL A 169 -6.05 2.02 8.98
N MET A 170 -6.16 1.68 10.27
CA MET A 170 -5.40 2.36 11.32
C MET A 170 -3.88 2.31 11.08
N ASP A 171 -3.34 1.14 10.72
CA ASP A 171 -1.91 0.98 10.42
C ASP A 171 -1.49 1.84 9.22
N LEU A 172 -2.31 1.87 8.16
CA LEU A 172 -2.05 2.67 6.97
C LEU A 172 -2.15 4.18 7.23
N GLU A 173 -3.09 4.61 8.06
CA GLU A 173 -3.24 6.02 8.46
C GLU A 173 -2.04 6.48 9.28
N ALA A 174 -1.61 5.69 10.26
CA ALA A 174 -0.42 5.97 11.07
C ALA A 174 0.85 6.04 10.20
N GLU A 175 1.01 5.11 9.26
CA GLU A 175 2.13 5.14 8.33
C GLU A 175 2.08 6.35 7.38
N ASN A 176 0.88 6.73 6.91
CA ASN A 176 0.70 7.91 6.07
C ASN A 176 1.07 9.20 6.83
N GLU A 177 0.62 9.35 8.08
CA GLU A 177 0.99 10.47 8.94
C GLU A 177 2.51 10.53 9.15
N ARG A 178 3.14 9.40 9.47
CA ARG A 178 4.59 9.30 9.63
C ARG A 178 5.35 9.72 8.38
N LEU A 179 4.90 9.27 7.20
CA LEU A 179 5.51 9.64 5.92
C LEU A 179 5.32 11.12 5.59
N ARG A 180 4.15 11.70 5.87
CA ARG A 180 3.90 13.14 5.71
C ARG A 180 4.84 13.97 6.59
N LEU A 181 5.01 13.60 7.86
CA LEU A 181 5.93 14.29 8.76
C LEU A 181 7.36 14.23 8.23
N ARG A 182 7.81 13.06 7.75
CA ARG A 182 9.15 12.91 7.16
C ARG A 182 9.33 13.76 5.91
N ALA A 183 8.31 13.82 5.05
CA ALA A 183 8.33 14.67 3.86
C ALA A 183 8.44 16.15 4.24
N ALA A 184 7.65 16.62 5.21
CA ALA A 184 7.72 18.00 5.69
C ALA A 184 9.09 18.37 6.27
N VAL A 185 9.71 17.47 7.05
CA VAL A 185 11.08 17.67 7.56
C VAL A 185 12.07 17.78 6.41
N ALA A 186 12.05 16.84 5.46
CA ALA A 186 12.96 16.85 4.31
C ALA A 186 12.80 18.11 3.45
N GLU A 187 11.57 18.58 3.23
CA GLU A 187 11.29 19.82 2.52
C GLU A 187 11.85 21.05 3.25
N SER A 188 11.70 21.10 4.58
CA SER A 188 12.27 22.18 5.40
C SER A 188 13.80 22.20 5.38
N GLU A 189 14.43 21.02 5.40
CA GLU A 189 15.88 20.87 5.31
C GLU A 189 16.39 21.31 3.93
N ARG A 190 15.71 20.88 2.86
CA ARG A 190 16.02 21.30 1.49
C ARG A 190 15.95 22.82 1.34
N ALA A 191 14.88 23.44 1.83
CA ALA A 191 14.73 24.90 1.79
C ALA A 191 15.83 25.63 2.58
N ASN A 192 16.25 25.08 3.73
CA ASN A 192 17.34 25.64 4.53
C ASN A 192 18.69 25.54 3.80
N VAL A 193 19.00 24.40 3.19
CA VAL A 193 20.22 24.21 2.39
C VAL A 193 20.24 25.15 1.20
N GLU A 194 19.14 25.26 0.46
CA GLU A 194 19.02 26.17 -0.69
C GLU A 194 19.22 27.64 -0.27
N ALA A 195 18.64 28.06 0.86
CA ALA A 195 18.82 29.40 1.39
C ALA A 195 20.29 29.68 1.77
N LYS A 196 20.97 28.71 2.39
CA LYS A 196 22.41 28.81 2.71
C LYS A 196 23.25 28.88 1.44
N GLU A 197 22.94 28.06 0.44
CA GLU A 197 23.65 28.06 -0.83
C GLU A 197 23.52 29.41 -1.55
N LYS A 198 22.32 29.98 -1.61
CA LYS A 198 22.10 31.33 -2.17
C LYS A 198 22.93 32.39 -1.45
N ARG A 199 22.95 32.38 -0.11
CA ARG A 199 23.76 33.32 0.68
C ARG A 199 25.26 33.15 0.40
N SER A 200 25.74 31.92 0.35
CA SER A 200 27.14 31.62 0.04
C SER A 200 27.52 32.08 -1.37
N ARG A 201 26.67 31.81 -2.38
CA ARG A 201 26.89 32.28 -3.76
C ARG A 201 27.01 33.80 -3.85
N VAL A 202 26.09 34.53 -3.19
CA VAL A 202 26.16 36.01 -3.14
C VAL A 202 27.47 36.47 -2.47
N LYS A 203 27.87 35.82 -1.38
CA LYS A 203 29.12 36.17 -0.67
C LYS A 203 30.36 35.90 -1.53
N ILE A 204 30.39 34.80 -2.28
CA ILE A 204 31.48 34.48 -3.21
C ILE A 204 31.59 35.55 -4.29
N LEU A 205 30.47 35.90 -4.95
CA LEU A 205 30.46 36.94 -5.99
C LEU A 205 30.96 38.29 -5.47
N GLU A 206 30.58 38.68 -4.26
CA GLU A 206 31.06 39.92 -3.64
C GLU A 206 32.56 39.88 -3.36
N LEU A 207 33.09 38.75 -2.87
CA LEU A 207 34.53 38.59 -2.63
C LEU A 207 35.34 38.57 -3.94
N GLU A 208 34.83 37.92 -4.98
CA GLU A 208 35.44 37.93 -6.32
C GLU A 208 35.49 39.35 -6.89
N ARG A 209 34.41 40.12 -6.72
CA ARG A 209 34.37 41.54 -7.10
C ARG A 209 35.42 42.36 -6.34
N GLN A 210 35.51 42.20 -5.03
CA GLN A 210 36.51 42.91 -4.21
C GLN A 210 37.94 42.56 -4.64
N LEU A 211 38.20 41.29 -4.98
CA LEU A 211 39.49 40.83 -5.48
C LEU A 211 39.82 41.45 -6.86
N ALA A 212 38.83 41.54 -7.75
CA ALA A 212 39.00 42.20 -9.04
C ALA A 212 39.27 43.71 -8.90
N ASP A 213 38.55 44.40 -8.01
CA ASP A 213 38.70 45.83 -7.77
C ASP A 213 40.06 46.17 -7.14
N THR A 214 40.51 45.38 -6.16
CA THR A 214 41.84 45.53 -5.54
C THR A 214 42.97 45.29 -6.56
N HIS A 215 42.84 44.25 -7.40
CA HIS A 215 43.81 43.99 -8.46
C HIS A 215 43.87 45.16 -9.47
N LYS A 216 42.71 45.68 -9.88
CA LYS A 216 42.63 46.86 -10.75
C LYS A 216 43.25 48.10 -10.10
N ALA A 217 43.09 48.29 -8.79
CA ALA A 217 43.70 49.39 -8.06
C ALA A 217 45.24 49.28 -8.06
N LEU A 218 45.79 48.10 -7.74
CA LEU A 218 47.24 47.86 -7.75
C LEU A 218 47.88 48.13 -9.13
N LEU A 219 47.24 47.65 -10.21
CA LEU A 219 47.70 47.92 -11.59
C LEU A 219 47.70 49.42 -11.93
N LYS A 220 46.71 50.17 -11.45
CA LYS A 220 46.64 51.63 -11.63
C LYS A 220 47.74 52.39 -10.87
N TYR A 221 48.16 51.91 -9.71
CA TYR A 221 49.24 52.55 -8.95
C TYR A 221 50.60 52.27 -9.61
N ASN A 222 50.88 51.03 -10.01
CA ASN A 222 52.16 50.66 -10.65
C ASN A 222 52.42 51.44 -11.97
N THR A 223 51.38 51.66 -12.77
CA THR A 223 51.52 52.44 -14.02
C THR A 223 51.82 53.93 -13.80
N LYS A 224 51.33 54.54 -12.72
CA LYS A 224 51.65 55.95 -12.39
C LYS A 224 53.12 56.14 -12.04
N ASP A 225 53.72 55.18 -11.33
CA ASP A 225 55.13 55.23 -10.95
C ASP A 225 56.06 55.04 -12.17
N ILE A 226 55.67 54.24 -13.16
CA ILE A 226 56.42 54.05 -14.42
C ILE A 226 56.43 55.32 -15.28
N THR A 227 55.36 56.11 -15.26
CA THR A 227 55.21 57.29 -16.14
C THR A 227 55.93 58.55 -15.62
N LEU A 228 56.40 58.54 -14.36
CA LEU A 228 57.14 59.65 -13.76
C LEU A 228 58.66 59.55 -13.91
N LEU A 229 59.17 58.55 -14.65
CA LEU A 229 60.59 58.54 -15.02
C LEU A 229 60.82 59.51 -16.20
N PRO A 230 61.55 60.63 -16.01
CA PRO A 230 61.84 61.55 -17.10
C PRO A 230 62.60 60.82 -18.19
N ALA A 231 62.12 60.95 -19.43
CA ALA A 231 62.79 60.44 -20.61
C ALA A 231 64.27 60.86 -20.58
N THR A 232 65.17 59.91 -20.35
CA THR A 232 66.60 60.15 -20.44
C THR A 232 66.90 60.55 -21.89
N PRO A 233 67.49 61.74 -22.14
CA PRO A 233 67.80 62.16 -23.49
C PRO A 233 68.80 61.18 -24.11
N THR A 234 68.38 60.56 -25.21
CA THR A 234 69.19 59.73 -26.09
C THR A 234 70.37 60.58 -26.58
N ILE A 235 71.56 60.32 -26.03
CA ILE A 235 72.81 60.92 -26.52
C ILE A 235 73.08 60.30 -27.89
N SER A 236 72.84 61.09 -28.93
CA SER A 236 73.20 60.77 -30.32
C SER A 236 74.72 60.85 -30.45
N THR A 237 75.40 59.71 -30.33
CA THR A 237 76.85 59.60 -30.60
C THR A 237 77.07 59.65 -32.10
N SER A 238 77.36 60.84 -32.62
CA SER A 238 77.99 61.03 -33.92
C SER A 238 79.49 60.77 -33.81
N ALA A 239 79.99 59.76 -34.53
CA ALA A 239 81.39 59.57 -34.89
C ALA A 239 81.41 59.45 -36.42
N ILE A 240 81.89 60.47 -37.15
CA ILE A 240 83.25 60.66 -37.67
C ILE A 240 83.72 59.46 -38.49
#